data_AF-A0A2V9JE68-F1
#
_entry.id   AF-A0A2V9JE68-F1
#
_cell.length_a   1.000
_cell.length_b   1.000
_cell.length_c   1.000
_cell.angle_alpha   90.00
_cell.angle_beta   90.00
_cell.angle_gamma   90.00
#
_symmetry.space_group_name_H-M   'P 1'
#
loop_
_entity.id
_entity.type
_entity.pdbx_description
1 polymer ?
#
loop_
_entity_poly.entity_id
_entity_poly.type
_entity_poly.pdbx_seq_one_letter_code
_entity_poly.pdbx_strand_id
1 'polypeptide(L)'
;MFMIGERIRLVRQQQGLSQKHIEERTGLLRCYVSRVENGHTVPSLETLERFAWALGVPLHLLFREQEDLPPAPNPGSREALLELAAKDTAADPEVQFLLRLRDLISRMVEPDREVVLAFARKLATLTDRQH
;
A
#
# COMPACT_ATOMS: atom_id res chain seq x y z
N MET A 1 -8.50 14.83 -17.66
CA MET A 1 -8.94 15.67 -16.53
C MET A 1 -9.44 14.71 -15.47
N PHE A 2 -8.78 14.64 -14.32
CA PHE A 2 -9.22 13.78 -13.22
C PHE A 2 -10.59 14.24 -12.70
N MET A 3 -11.60 13.37 -12.79
CA MET A 3 -12.91 13.62 -12.20
C MET A 3 -13.15 12.66 -11.04
N ILE A 4 -13.27 13.22 -9.84
CA ILE A 4 -13.50 12.45 -8.61
C ILE A 4 -14.75 11.56 -8.68
N GLY A 5 -15.78 11.99 -9.43
CA GLY A 5 -16.99 11.20 -9.67
C GLY A 5 -16.72 9.86 -10.37
N GLU A 6 -15.86 9.87 -11.40
CA GLU A 6 -15.47 8.65 -12.12
C GLU A 6 -14.68 7.70 -11.20
N ARG A 7 -13.82 8.26 -10.33
CA ARG A 7 -13.07 7.47 -9.35
C ARG A 7 -14.00 6.81 -8.32
N ILE A 8 -14.97 7.54 -7.79
CA ILE A 8 -16.00 7.00 -6.89
C ILE A 8 -16.75 5.84 -7.56
N ARG A 9 -17.17 6.04 -8.82
CA ARG A 9 -17.85 5.01 -9.61
C ARG A 9 -16.98 3.76 -9.79
N LEU A 10 -15.71 3.94 -10.12
CA LEU A 10 -14.77 2.85 -10.34
C LEU A 10 -14.58 2.01 -9.08
N VAL A 11 -14.30 2.66 -7.93
CA VAL A 11 -14.13 1.97 -6.64
C VAL A 11 -15.42 1.24 -6.25
N ARG A 12 -16.58 1.88 -6.44
CA ARG A 12 -17.88 1.24 -6.19
C ARG A 12 -18.08 -0.03 -7.00
N GLN A 13 -17.78 0.03 -8.30
CA GLN A 13 -17.92 -1.11 -9.21
C GLN A 13 -16.95 -2.25 -8.86
N GLN A 14 -15.70 -1.93 -8.49
CA GLN A 14 -14.72 -2.92 -8.04
C GLN A 14 -15.17 -3.69 -6.81
N GLN A 15 -15.97 -3.07 -5.96
CA GLN A 15 -16.54 -3.71 -4.76
C GLN A 15 -17.89 -4.41 -5.02
N GLY A 16 -18.38 -4.42 -6.26
CA GLY A 16 -19.68 -5.01 -6.60
C GLY A 16 -20.88 -4.26 -5.99
N LEU A 17 -20.69 -3.02 -5.54
CA LEU A 17 -21.74 -2.22 -4.93
C LEU A 17 -22.59 -1.52 -6.01
N SER A 18 -23.89 -1.42 -5.76
CA SER A 18 -24.80 -0.62 -6.59
C SER A 18 -24.94 0.79 -6.02
N GLN A 19 -25.42 1.75 -6.82
CA GLN A 19 -25.72 3.10 -6.30
C GLN A 19 -26.78 3.07 -5.18
N LYS A 20 -27.70 2.09 -5.23
CA LYS A 20 -28.69 1.86 -4.16
C LYS A 20 -28.02 1.42 -2.85
N HIS A 21 -26.98 0.59 -2.92
CA HIS A 21 -26.23 0.22 -1.73
C HIS A 21 -25.52 1.42 -1.09
N ILE A 22 -25.03 2.37 -1.90
CA ILE A 22 -24.45 3.62 -1.37
C ILE A 22 -25.52 4.47 -0.71
N GLU A 23 -26.71 4.57 -1.32
CA GLU A 23 -27.85 5.25 -0.71
C GLU A 23 -28.25 4.61 0.63
N GLU A 24 -28.36 3.30 0.69
CA GLU A 24 -28.71 2.56 1.92
C GLU A 24 -27.66 2.75 3.03
N ARG A 25 -26.37 2.84 2.67
CA ARG A 25 -25.29 3.04 3.64
C ARG A 25 -25.19 4.50 4.09
N THR A 26 -25.15 5.42 3.13
CA THR A 26 -24.86 6.83 3.42
C THR A 26 -26.09 7.62 3.77
N GLY A 27 -27.29 7.26 3.27
CA GLY A 27 -28.48 8.11 3.26
C GLY A 27 -28.49 9.15 2.13
N LEU A 28 -27.50 9.16 1.22
CA LEU A 28 -27.50 10.01 0.04
C LEU A 28 -28.42 9.42 -1.02
N LEU A 29 -29.38 10.21 -1.55
CA LEU A 29 -30.31 9.73 -2.58
C LEU A 29 -29.57 9.13 -3.78
N ARG A 30 -30.05 8.01 -4.32
CA ARG A 30 -29.43 7.37 -5.50
C ARG A 30 -29.28 8.31 -6.69
N CYS A 31 -30.25 9.21 -6.90
CA CYS A 31 -30.17 10.22 -7.96
C CYS A 31 -29.02 11.21 -7.74
N TYR A 32 -28.71 11.55 -6.50
CA TYR A 32 -27.56 12.38 -6.14
C TYR A 32 -26.25 11.62 -6.38
N VAL A 33 -26.16 10.36 -5.92
CA VAL A 33 -25.00 9.49 -6.19
C VAL A 33 -24.71 9.40 -7.69
N SER A 34 -25.74 9.19 -8.52
CA SER A 34 -25.60 9.16 -9.97
C SER A 34 -25.12 10.49 -10.55
N ARG A 35 -25.58 11.64 -10.04
CA ARG A 35 -25.09 12.95 -10.51
C ARG A 35 -23.63 13.18 -10.16
N VAL A 36 -23.20 12.78 -8.96
CA VAL A 36 -21.80 12.87 -8.55
C VAL A 36 -20.92 11.96 -9.43
N GLU A 37 -21.31 10.70 -9.61
CA GLU A 37 -20.53 9.72 -10.38
C GLU A 37 -20.36 10.09 -11.85
N ASN A 38 -21.31 10.82 -12.44
CA ASN A 38 -21.23 11.29 -13.83
C ASN A 38 -20.70 12.73 -13.96
N GLY A 39 -20.18 13.32 -12.88
CA GLY A 39 -19.58 14.66 -12.92
C GLY A 39 -20.59 15.82 -13.05
N HIS A 40 -21.89 15.56 -12.91
CA HIS A 40 -22.93 16.59 -12.96
C HIS A 40 -23.03 17.40 -11.66
N THR A 41 -22.37 16.98 -10.59
CA THR A 41 -22.36 17.68 -9.30
C THR A 41 -21.04 17.43 -8.60
N VAL A 42 -20.43 18.50 -8.09
CA VAL A 42 -19.23 18.43 -7.26
C VAL A 42 -19.66 18.21 -5.80
N PRO A 43 -19.31 17.08 -5.17
CA PRO A 43 -19.65 16.82 -3.77
C PRO A 43 -18.80 17.68 -2.82
N SER A 44 -19.34 17.97 -1.63
CA SER A 44 -18.56 18.58 -0.53
C SER A 44 -17.56 17.57 0.05
N LEU A 45 -16.59 18.06 0.84
CA LEU A 45 -15.66 17.20 1.56
C LEU A 45 -16.38 16.20 2.48
N GLU A 46 -17.37 16.67 3.26
CA GLU A 46 -18.22 15.82 4.10
C GLU A 46 -18.93 14.72 3.28
N THR A 47 -19.40 15.06 2.09
CA THR A 47 -20.03 14.09 1.19
C THR A 47 -19.01 13.06 0.69
N LEU A 48 -17.80 13.49 0.37
CA LEU A 48 -16.71 12.60 -0.03
C LEU A 48 -16.30 11.66 1.11
N GLU A 49 -16.30 12.12 2.36
CA GLU A 49 -16.08 11.26 3.53
C GLU A 49 -17.16 10.18 3.65
N ARG A 50 -18.44 10.54 3.43
CA ARG A 50 -19.54 9.57 3.41
C ARG A 50 -19.37 8.54 2.29
N PHE A 51 -18.94 8.96 1.11
CA PHE A 51 -18.60 8.03 0.02
C PHE A 51 -17.45 7.10 0.41
N ALA A 52 -16.35 7.64 0.93
CA ALA A 52 -15.19 6.86 1.35
C ALA A 52 -15.56 5.82 2.41
N TRP A 53 -16.35 6.23 3.41
CA TRP A 53 -16.87 5.34 4.45
C TRP A 53 -17.78 4.24 3.87
N ALA A 54 -18.74 4.57 3.00
CA ALA A 54 -19.65 3.58 2.41
C ALA A 54 -18.95 2.61 1.45
N LEU A 55 -17.84 3.05 0.84
CA LEU A 55 -16.95 2.25 0.03
C LEU A 55 -15.89 1.53 0.88
N GLY A 56 -15.80 1.73 2.19
CA GLY A 56 -14.79 1.08 3.02
C GLY A 56 -13.35 1.36 2.58
N VAL A 57 -13.08 2.55 2.03
CA VAL A 57 -11.73 2.97 1.60
C VAL A 57 -11.33 4.26 2.32
N PRO A 58 -10.02 4.49 2.56
CA PRO A 58 -9.53 5.79 2.99
C PRO A 58 -9.87 6.89 1.97
N LEU A 59 -10.25 8.08 2.45
CA LEU A 59 -10.64 9.22 1.62
C LEU A 59 -9.60 9.57 0.55
N HIS A 60 -8.31 9.53 0.88
CA HIS A 60 -7.23 9.86 -0.05
C HIS A 60 -7.21 8.96 -1.31
N LEU A 61 -7.75 7.74 -1.25
CA LEU A 61 -7.84 6.85 -2.41
C LEU A 61 -8.84 7.32 -3.47
N LEU A 62 -9.77 8.22 -3.10
CA LEU A 62 -10.68 8.87 -4.04
C LEU A 62 -10.00 9.97 -4.86
N PHE A 63 -8.80 10.42 -4.47
CA PHE A 63 -8.03 11.47 -5.14
C PHE A 63 -6.85 10.93 -5.96
N ARG A 64 -6.59 9.62 -5.92
CA ARG A 64 -5.46 9.00 -6.60
C ARG A 64 -5.77 8.77 -8.08
N GLU A 65 -4.92 9.26 -8.98
CA GLU A 65 -5.04 8.99 -10.42
C GLU A 65 -4.71 7.51 -10.72
N GLN A 66 -5.23 6.97 -11.83
CA GLN A 66 -4.98 5.58 -12.23
C GLN A 66 -3.49 5.32 -12.52
N GLU A 67 -2.74 6.34 -12.93
CA GLU A 67 -1.29 6.24 -13.20
C GLU A 67 -0.44 6.22 -11.91
N ASP A 68 -1.01 6.58 -10.76
CA ASP A 68 -0.34 6.59 -9.45
C ASP A 68 -0.48 5.28 -8.68
N LEU A 69 -1.08 4.25 -9.27
CA LEU A 69 -1.04 2.92 -8.69
C LEU A 69 0.24 2.23 -9.19
N PRO A 70 1.36 2.23 -8.44
CA PRO A 70 2.33 1.18 -8.66
C PRO A 70 1.55 -0.13 -8.59
N PRO A 71 1.75 -1.05 -9.56
CA PRO A 71 1.03 -2.32 -9.61
C PRO A 71 1.03 -2.84 -8.18
N ALA A 72 -0.17 -3.08 -7.63
CA ALA A 72 -0.37 -3.35 -6.21
C ALA A 72 0.81 -4.19 -5.75
N PRO A 73 1.69 -3.66 -4.87
CA PRO A 73 2.92 -4.34 -4.51
C PRO A 73 2.49 -5.74 -4.15
N ASN A 74 2.92 -6.73 -4.94
CA ASN A 74 2.55 -8.10 -4.68
C ASN A 74 2.91 -8.31 -3.21
N PRO A 75 1.96 -8.61 -2.32
CA PRO A 75 2.26 -8.65 -0.89
C PRO A 75 3.35 -9.68 -0.54
N GLY A 76 3.75 -10.52 -1.52
CA GLY A 76 4.91 -11.39 -1.47
C GLY A 76 6.07 -11.06 -2.43
N SER A 77 6.06 -9.97 -3.22
CA SER A 77 7.24 -9.61 -4.02
C SER A 77 8.27 -8.87 -3.17
N ARG A 78 9.46 -9.46 -3.14
CA ARG A 78 10.69 -8.94 -2.56
C ARG A 78 10.95 -7.47 -2.94
N GLU A 79 10.56 -7.04 -4.13
CA GLU A 79 10.70 -5.67 -4.65
C GLU A 79 9.82 -4.65 -3.91
N ALA A 80 8.60 -5.03 -3.51
CA ALA A 80 7.72 -4.16 -2.74
C ALA A 80 8.25 -3.90 -1.32
N LEU A 81 8.75 -4.94 -0.66
CA LEU A 81 9.39 -4.81 0.65
C LEU A 81 10.67 -3.96 0.57
N LEU A 82 11.41 -4.09 -0.53
CA LEU A 82 12.59 -3.26 -0.83
C LEU A 82 12.23 -1.79 -1.04
N GLU A 83 11.16 -1.49 -1.77
CA GLU A 83 10.70 -0.11 -1.96
C GLU A 83 10.15 0.52 -0.67
N LEU A 84 9.43 -0.27 0.14
CA LEU A 84 8.92 0.20 1.43
C LEU A 84 10.05 0.50 2.40
N ALA A 85 11.08 -0.37 2.43
CA ALA A 85 12.31 -0.10 3.16
C ALA A 85 13.01 1.14 2.58
N ALA A 86 13.32 1.17 1.28
CA ALA A 86 14.12 2.25 0.67
C ALA A 86 13.59 3.68 0.91
N LYS A 87 12.28 3.85 1.14
CA LYS A 87 11.66 5.16 1.40
C LYS A 87 11.91 5.73 2.80
N ASP A 88 12.13 4.90 3.83
CA ASP A 88 12.50 5.34 5.19
C ASP A 88 13.96 4.99 5.59
N THR A 89 14.61 4.14 4.79
CA THR A 89 15.86 3.46 5.18
C THR A 89 17.13 4.10 4.63
N ALA A 90 17.01 5.06 3.71
CA ALA A 90 18.15 5.63 3.01
C ALA A 90 19.15 6.40 3.92
N ALA A 91 18.76 6.74 5.15
CA ALA A 91 19.59 7.48 6.09
C ALA A 91 20.20 6.63 7.22
N ASP A 92 19.78 5.38 7.43
CA ASP A 92 20.25 4.55 8.54
C ASP A 92 21.47 3.70 8.10
N PRO A 93 22.68 3.95 8.64
CA PRO A 93 23.89 3.21 8.29
C PRO A 93 23.79 1.71 8.59
N GLU A 94 23.03 1.34 9.63
CA GLU A 94 22.87 -0.06 10.04
C GLU A 94 22.01 -0.81 9.03
N VAL A 95 20.97 -0.17 8.53
CA VAL A 95 20.14 -0.80 7.50
C VAL A 95 20.83 -0.81 6.14
N GLN A 96 21.60 0.24 5.78
CA GLN A 96 22.46 0.19 4.59
C GLN A 96 23.46 -0.98 4.65
N PHE A 97 24.04 -1.22 5.83
CA PHE A 97 24.92 -2.34 6.06
C PHE A 97 24.22 -3.69 5.86
N LEU A 98 23.03 -3.87 6.45
CA LEU A 98 22.26 -5.12 6.29
C LEU A 98 21.85 -5.37 4.84
N LEU A 99 21.47 -4.33 4.09
CA LEU A 99 21.13 -4.45 2.67
C LEU A 99 22.35 -4.86 1.83
N ARG A 100 23.52 -4.32 2.15
CA ARG A 100 24.79 -4.67 1.49
C ARG A 100 25.24 -6.08 1.84
N LEU A 101 25.15 -6.47 3.11
CA LEU A 101 25.44 -7.82 3.58
C LEU A 101 24.55 -8.85 2.87
N ARG A 102 23.25 -8.56 2.75
CA ARG A 102 22.31 -9.40 2.02
C ARG A 102 22.67 -9.57 0.54
N ASP A 103 23.07 -8.49 -0.15
CA ASP A 103 23.49 -8.57 -1.55
C ASP A 103 24.74 -9.46 -1.72
N LEU A 104 25.72 -9.30 -0.84
CA LEU A 104 26.92 -10.13 -0.82
C LEU A 104 26.58 -11.61 -0.59
N ILE A 105 25.77 -11.91 0.45
CA ILE A 105 25.35 -13.27 0.75
C ILE A 105 24.54 -13.88 -0.41
N SER A 106 23.72 -13.08 -1.11
CA SER A 106 22.92 -13.56 -2.25
C SER A 106 23.79 -14.01 -3.43
N ARG A 107 24.99 -13.47 -3.59
CA ARG A 107 25.95 -13.80 -4.66
C ARG A 107 26.90 -14.95 -4.31
N MET A 108 26.86 -15.44 -3.07
CA MET A 108 27.70 -16.54 -2.60
C MET A 108 27.10 -17.90 -2.99
N VAL A 109 27.97 -18.88 -3.21
CA VAL A 109 27.59 -20.28 -3.43
C VAL A 109 27.15 -20.88 -2.08
N GLU A 110 26.21 -21.82 -2.08
CA GLU A 110 25.63 -22.37 -0.84
C GLU A 110 26.60 -22.86 0.24
N PRO A 111 27.73 -23.54 -0.06
CA PRO A 111 28.67 -23.91 1.00
C PRO A 111 29.27 -22.68 1.70
N ASP A 112 29.51 -21.58 0.98
CA ASP A 112 30.04 -20.36 1.57
C ASP A 112 28.97 -19.61 2.39
N ARG A 113 27.71 -19.66 1.94
CA ARG A 113 26.56 -19.08 2.67
C ARG A 113 26.36 -19.74 4.03
N GLU A 114 26.41 -21.07 4.08
CA GLU A 114 26.27 -21.84 5.32
C GLU A 114 27.37 -21.48 6.34
N VAL A 115 28.61 -21.30 5.88
CA VAL A 115 29.72 -20.88 6.75
C VAL A 115 29.47 -19.50 7.35
N VAL A 116 29.05 -18.52 6.55
CA VAL A 116 28.74 -17.16 7.04
C VAL A 116 27.58 -17.18 8.05
N LEU A 117 26.52 -17.95 7.78
CA LEU A 117 25.38 -18.08 8.68
C LEU A 117 25.77 -18.79 9.99
N ALA A 118 26.61 -19.81 9.94
CA ALA A 118 27.13 -20.48 11.12
C ALA A 118 27.97 -19.53 11.99
N PHE A 119 28.82 -18.71 11.37
CA PHE A 119 29.59 -17.67 12.07
C PHE A 119 28.68 -16.62 12.71
N ALA A 120 27.69 -16.11 11.98
CA ALA A 120 26.73 -15.13 12.50
C ALA A 120 25.95 -15.69 13.71
N ARG A 121 25.47 -16.94 13.64
CA ARG A 121 24.82 -17.63 14.77
C ARG A 121 25.75 -17.72 15.97
N LYS A 122 27.01 -18.11 15.75
CA LYS A 122 28.01 -18.24 16.81
C LYS A 122 28.29 -16.90 17.49
N LEU A 123 28.45 -15.83 16.71
CA LEU A 123 28.64 -14.47 17.23
C LEU A 123 27.42 -13.99 18.03
N ALA A 124 26.21 -14.19 17.52
CA ALA A 124 24.98 -13.84 18.23
C ALA A 124 24.86 -14.53 19.59
N THR A 125 25.24 -15.81 19.67
CA THR A 125 25.24 -16.57 20.95
C THR A 125 26.37 -16.20 21.91
N LEU A 126 27.44 -15.56 21.42
CA LEU A 126 28.55 -15.09 22.26
C LEU A 126 28.25 -13.72 22.86
N THR A 127 27.52 -12.87 22.14
CA THR A 127 27.07 -11.55 22.63
C THR A 127 26.08 -11.70 23.81
N ASP A 128 25.29 -12.78 23.85
CA ASP A 128 24.31 -13.07 24.90
C ASP A 128 24.94 -13.62 26.22
N ARG A 129 26.25 -13.89 26.23
CA ARG A 129 26.97 -14.46 27.39
C ARG A 129 27.79 -13.43 28.18
N GLN A 130 27.69 -12.14 27.86
CA GLN A 130 28.42 -11.06 28.55
C GLN A 130 27.53 -10.17 29.45
N HIS A 131 26.30 -10.58 29.74
CA HIS A 131 25.43 -9.95 30.74
C HIS A 131 25.10 -10.90 31.88
#